data_AF-A0A6B3CA01-F1
#
_entry.id   AF-A0A6B3CA01-F1
#
_cell.length_a   1.000
_cell.length_b   1.000
_cell.length_c   1.000
_cell.angle_alpha   90.00
_cell.angle_beta   90.00
_cell.angle_gamma   90.00
#
_symmetry.space_group_name_H-M   'P 1'
#
loop_
_entity.id
_entity.type
_entity.pdbx_description
1 polymer ?
#
loop_
_entity_poly.entity_id
_entity_poly.type
_entity_poly.pdbx_seq_one_letter_code
_entity_poly.pdbx_strand_id
1 'polypeptide(L)'
;PDKGAGIAMCCTFGDLTDVQWWRELRLPTRSVVGRDGRVLRETPDWITSEAGRATYGELAGKTTFSAREAVVAGLRESGDLLGEPVATQRKANFYEKGDKPLEIVTSRQWYLRNGGRDEELRDALLARGGELA
;
A
#
# COMPACT_ATOMS: atom_id res chain seq x y z
N PRO A 1 -13.64 -7.89 -16.92
CA PRO A 1 -13.04 -6.61 -17.39
C PRO A 1 -14.01 -5.42 -17.27
N ASP A 2 -14.92 -5.48 -16.31
CA ASP A 2 -16.23 -4.81 -16.41
C ASP A 2 -16.32 -3.56 -15.51
N LYS A 3 -15.17 -3.09 -15.01
CA LYS A 3 -15.07 -1.97 -14.06
C LYS A 3 -13.75 -1.22 -14.22
N GLY A 4 -13.82 0.11 -14.25
CA GLY A 4 -12.66 1.00 -14.35
C GLY A 4 -12.24 1.30 -15.79
N ALA A 5 -11.09 1.95 -15.95
CA ALA A 5 -10.60 2.46 -17.23
C ALA A 5 -9.74 1.45 -18.04
N GLY A 6 -9.66 0.19 -17.60
CA GLY A 6 -8.75 -0.81 -18.19
C GLY A 6 -7.27 -0.63 -17.80
N ILE A 7 -6.94 0.40 -17.03
CA ILE A 7 -5.64 0.65 -16.40
C ILE A 7 -5.79 0.65 -14.87
N ALA A 8 -4.80 0.13 -14.17
CA ALA A 8 -4.77 0.08 -12.71
C ALA A 8 -3.52 0.77 -12.17
N MET A 9 -3.68 1.56 -11.12
CA MET A 9 -2.55 2.05 -10.34
C MET A 9 -2.04 0.90 -9.47
N CYS A 10 -0.76 0.57 -9.60
CA CYS A 10 -0.06 -0.31 -8.65
C CYS A 10 0.74 0.58 -7.69
N CYS A 11 0.19 0.86 -6.50
CA CYS A 11 0.94 1.57 -5.47
C CYS A 11 1.51 0.58 -4.48
N THR A 12 2.73 0.80 -3.98
CA THR A 12 3.27 -0.09 -2.95
C THR A 12 2.36 -0.01 -1.72
N PHE A 13 1.60 -1.10 -1.49
CA PHE A 13 0.79 -1.36 -0.29
C PHE A 13 -0.64 -0.78 -0.25
N GLY A 14 -1.30 -0.51 -1.39
CA GLY A 14 -2.72 -0.10 -1.42
C GLY A 14 -3.69 -1.23 -1.06
N ASP A 15 -3.40 -2.44 -1.55
CA ASP A 15 -4.08 -3.67 -1.18
C ASP A 15 -3.17 -4.91 -1.35
N LEU A 16 -3.72 -6.12 -1.15
CA LEU A 16 -2.97 -7.37 -1.31
C LEU A 16 -2.64 -7.70 -2.78
N THR A 17 -3.38 -7.16 -3.74
CA THR A 17 -3.13 -7.33 -5.18
C THR A 17 -1.87 -6.56 -5.55
N ASP A 18 -1.77 -5.31 -5.10
CA ASP A 18 -0.59 -4.46 -5.29
C ASP A 18 0.67 -5.10 -4.70
N VAL A 19 0.57 -5.73 -3.53
CA VAL A 19 1.69 -6.46 -2.90
C VAL A 19 2.14 -7.63 -3.77
N GLN A 20 1.19 -8.36 -4.38
CA GLN A 20 1.51 -9.47 -5.28
C GLN A 20 2.22 -8.98 -6.54
N TRP A 21 1.66 -7.97 -7.21
CA TRP A 21 2.26 -7.39 -8.42
C TRP A 21 3.62 -6.74 -8.15
N TRP A 22 3.76 -6.00 -7.05
CA TRP A 22 5.06 -5.46 -6.63
C TRP A 22 6.14 -6.53 -6.55
N ARG A 23 5.81 -7.68 -5.94
CA ARG A 23 6.74 -8.81 -5.78
C ARG A 23 7.03 -9.52 -7.11
N GLU A 24 6.00 -9.79 -7.90
CA GLU A 24 6.12 -10.56 -9.15
C GLU A 24 6.82 -9.75 -10.24
N LEU A 25 6.50 -8.48 -10.37
CA LEU A 25 7.10 -7.55 -11.32
C LEU A 25 8.40 -6.92 -10.82
N ARG A 26 8.84 -7.26 -9.60
CA ARG A 26 10.08 -6.77 -8.95
C ARG A 26 10.17 -5.25 -8.93
N LEU A 27 9.07 -4.58 -8.57
CA LEU A 27 9.01 -3.12 -8.55
C LEU A 27 9.80 -2.52 -7.38
N PRO A 28 10.38 -1.32 -7.51
CA PRO A 28 11.03 -0.64 -6.39
C PRO A 28 10.01 -0.25 -5.31
N THR A 29 10.36 -0.45 -4.05
CA THR A 29 9.51 -0.02 -2.93
C THR A 29 9.62 1.49 -2.71
N ARG A 30 8.49 2.19 -2.85
CA ARG A 30 8.38 3.63 -2.55
C ARG A 30 7.27 3.83 -1.52
N SER A 31 7.60 3.68 -0.25
CA SER A 31 6.64 3.93 0.84
C SER A 31 6.54 5.43 1.11
N VAL A 32 5.32 5.93 1.24
CA VAL A 32 5.03 7.33 1.59
C VAL A 32 4.26 7.46 2.91
N VAL A 33 3.92 6.34 3.56
CA VAL A 33 3.20 6.29 4.84
C VAL A 33 4.12 5.73 5.92
N GLY A 34 4.28 6.48 7.01
CA GLY A 34 5.05 6.11 8.18
C GLY A 34 4.30 5.15 9.11
N ARG A 35 5.00 4.64 10.14
CA ARG A 35 4.41 3.74 11.15
C ARG A 35 3.31 4.39 11.99
N ASP A 36 3.27 5.72 12.04
CA ASP A 36 2.23 6.51 12.70
C ASP A 36 0.98 6.71 11.83
N GLY A 37 0.92 6.09 10.64
CA GLY A 37 -0.20 6.20 9.71
C GLY A 37 -0.28 7.56 9.02
N ARG A 38 0.82 8.32 9.00
CA ARG A 38 0.90 9.65 8.40
C ARG A 38 1.81 9.64 7.19
N VAL A 39 1.60 10.58 6.28
CA VAL A 39 2.53 10.81 5.17
C VAL A 39 3.92 11.15 5.73
N LEU A 40 4.98 10.59 5.16
CA LEU A 40 6.35 10.88 5.58
C LEU A 40 6.60 12.40 5.54
N ARG A 41 7.38 12.87 6.52
CA ARG A 41 7.66 14.31 6.67
C ARG A 41 8.75 14.80 5.72
N GLU A 42 9.64 13.91 5.34
CA GLU A 42 10.72 14.16 4.41
C GLU A 42 10.23 13.90 2.98
N THR A 43 10.43 14.87 2.10
CA THR A 43 10.10 14.74 0.68
C THR A 43 11.04 13.73 0.03
N PRO A 44 10.53 12.63 -0.55
CA PRO A 44 11.38 11.65 -1.20
C PRO A 44 12.13 12.21 -2.40
N ASP A 45 13.40 11.83 -2.58
CA ASP A 45 14.26 12.34 -3.65
C ASP A 45 13.76 12.03 -5.06
N TRP A 46 12.97 10.96 -5.22
CA TRP A 46 12.38 10.59 -6.49
C TRP A 46 11.22 11.51 -6.92
N ILE A 47 10.78 12.44 -6.07
CA ILE A 47 9.92 13.57 -6.44
C ILE A 47 10.83 14.71 -6.85
N THR A 48 11.07 14.85 -8.15
CA THR A 48 12.09 15.77 -8.68
C THR A 48 11.54 17.12 -9.12
N SER A 49 10.30 17.17 -9.60
CA SER A 49 9.65 18.41 -10.05
C SER A 49 9.43 19.39 -8.90
N GLU A 50 9.65 20.67 -9.12
CA GLU A 50 9.38 21.74 -8.15
C GLU A 50 7.92 21.72 -7.68
N ALA A 51 6.97 21.65 -8.61
CA ALA A 51 5.54 21.53 -8.29
C ALA A 51 5.24 20.30 -7.41
N GLY A 52 5.75 19.12 -7.77
CA GLY A 52 5.58 17.92 -6.97
C GLY A 52 6.20 18.00 -5.57
N ARG A 53 7.36 18.67 -5.42
CA ARG A 53 7.98 18.91 -4.11
C ARG A 53 7.16 19.88 -3.26
N ALA A 54 6.62 20.94 -3.86
CA ALA A 54 5.73 21.87 -3.18
C ALA A 54 4.45 21.18 -2.70
N THR A 55 3.77 20.44 -3.59
CA THR A 55 2.60 19.64 -3.23
C THR A 55 2.92 18.64 -2.13
N TYR A 56 4.04 17.90 -2.22
CA TYR A 56 4.42 16.96 -1.17
C TYR A 56 4.65 17.66 0.17
N GLY A 57 5.23 18.85 0.18
CA GLY A 57 5.40 19.67 1.38
C GLY A 57 4.08 19.95 2.09
N GLU A 58 2.98 20.13 1.35
CA GLU A 58 1.65 20.26 1.92
C GLU A 58 1.08 18.95 2.47
N LEU A 59 1.52 17.80 1.96
CA LEU A 59 1.07 16.47 2.39
C LEU A 59 1.84 15.96 3.62
N ALA A 60 3.09 16.39 3.78
CA ALA A 60 4.01 15.93 4.81
C ALA A 60 3.38 15.93 6.23
N GLY A 61 3.37 14.75 6.88
CA GLY A 61 2.83 14.57 8.23
C GLY A 61 1.29 14.56 8.35
N LYS A 62 0.55 14.79 7.26
CA LYS A 62 -0.92 14.67 7.26
C LYS A 62 -1.35 13.21 7.45
N THR A 63 -2.57 13.03 7.96
CA THR A 63 -3.24 11.73 7.93
C THR A 63 -3.58 11.35 6.49
N THR A 64 -3.78 10.07 6.19
CA THR A 64 -4.21 9.61 4.87
C THR A 64 -5.52 10.27 4.43
N PHE A 65 -6.44 10.55 5.37
CA PHE A 65 -7.67 11.30 5.12
C PHE A 65 -7.39 12.72 4.60
N SER A 66 -6.64 13.52 5.35
CA SER A 66 -6.36 14.92 4.98
C SER A 66 -5.42 15.03 3.77
N ALA A 67 -4.51 14.06 3.59
CA ALA A 67 -3.66 13.98 2.42
C ALA A 67 -4.48 13.73 1.14
N ARG A 68 -5.50 12.86 1.21
CA ARG A 68 -6.40 12.61 0.08
C ARG A 68 -7.16 13.87 -0.35
N GLU A 69 -7.67 14.65 0.60
CA GLU A 69 -8.35 15.92 0.28
C GLU A 69 -7.42 16.91 -0.43
N ALA A 70 -6.19 17.06 0.06
CA ALA A 70 -5.19 17.93 -0.55
C ALA A 70 -4.76 17.46 -1.95
N VAL A 71 -4.56 16.15 -2.15
CA VAL A 71 -4.25 15.58 -3.47
C VAL A 71 -5.39 15.83 -4.46
N VAL A 72 -6.65 15.64 -4.05
CA VAL A 72 -7.81 15.91 -4.92
C VAL A 72 -7.90 17.39 -5.26
N ALA A 73 -7.65 18.29 -4.31
CA ALA A 73 -7.61 19.73 -4.57
C ALA A 73 -6.52 20.09 -5.60
N GLY A 74 -5.30 19.57 -5.43
CA GLY A 74 -4.19 19.80 -6.36
C GLY A 74 -4.45 19.23 -7.77
N LEU A 75 -5.05 18.04 -7.87
CA LEU A 75 -5.47 17.47 -9.16
C LEU A 75 -6.56 18.31 -9.83
N ARG A 76 -7.47 18.90 -9.04
CA ARG A 76 -8.51 19.80 -9.57
C ARG A 76 -7.90 21.10 -10.10
N GLU A 77 -6.97 21.69 -9.35
CA GLU A 77 -6.30 22.95 -9.74
C GLU A 77 -5.42 22.78 -10.99
N SER A 78 -4.70 21.67 -11.09
CA SER A 78 -3.87 21.35 -12.27
C SER A 78 -4.68 20.97 -13.51
N GLY A 79 -5.95 20.60 -13.35
CA GLY A 79 -6.79 20.09 -14.43
C GLY A 79 -6.59 18.60 -14.75
N ASP A 80 -5.76 17.90 -13.97
CA ASP A 80 -5.50 16.46 -14.13
C ASP A 80 -6.60 15.56 -13.53
N LEU A 81 -7.54 16.15 -12.79
CA LEU A 81 -8.68 15.43 -12.21
C LEU A 81 -9.75 15.14 -13.27
N LEU A 82 -9.86 13.88 -13.69
CA LEU A 82 -10.95 13.44 -14.55
C LEU A 82 -12.25 13.21 -13.75
N GLY A 83 -13.03 14.28 -13.60
CA GLY A 83 -14.31 14.26 -12.89
C GLY A 83 -14.18 14.17 -11.37
N GLU A 84 -15.28 14.46 -10.66
CA GLU A 84 -15.26 14.50 -9.20
C GLU A 84 -15.20 13.09 -8.58
N PRO A 85 -14.44 12.88 -7.48
CA PRO A 85 -14.41 11.61 -6.79
C PRO A 85 -15.79 11.20 -6.30
N VAL A 86 -16.25 10.02 -6.75
CA VAL A 86 -17.52 9.44 -6.32
C VAL A 86 -17.29 8.52 -5.13
N ALA A 87 -18.20 8.57 -4.14
CA ALA A 87 -18.16 7.67 -3.00
C ALA A 87 -18.22 6.20 -3.46
N THR A 88 -17.24 5.40 -3.03
CA THR A 88 -17.19 3.96 -3.33
C THR A 88 -17.40 3.15 -2.06
N GLN A 89 -18.16 2.05 -2.16
CA GLN A 89 -18.16 1.02 -1.13
C GLN A 89 -16.99 0.07 -1.35
N ARG A 90 -16.16 -0.11 -0.31
CA ARG A 90 -15.03 -1.03 -0.30
C ARG A 90 -15.04 -1.84 0.99
N LYS A 91 -14.66 -3.11 0.91
CA LYS A 91 -14.40 -3.93 2.10
C LYS A 91 -13.09 -3.44 2.71
N ALA A 92 -13.16 -2.88 3.91
CA ALA A 92 -11.99 -2.55 4.70
C ALA A 92 -11.76 -3.66 5.72
N ASN A 93 -10.50 -4.02 5.93
CA ASN A 93 -10.12 -4.96 6.98
C ASN A 93 -9.98 -4.20 8.29
N PHE A 94 -10.48 -4.77 9.38
CA PHE A 94 -10.40 -4.22 10.73
C PHE A 94 -9.59 -5.15 11.61
N TYR A 95 -8.93 -4.57 12.60
CA TYR A 95 -8.39 -5.35 13.71
C TYR A 95 -9.56 -5.86 14.57
N GLU A 96 -9.52 -7.11 15.02
CA GLU A 96 -10.60 -7.78 15.79
C GLU A 96 -11.08 -7.00 17.02
N LYS A 97 -10.25 -6.12 17.58
CA LYS A 97 -10.58 -5.28 18.76
C LYS A 97 -10.54 -3.78 18.46
N GLY A 98 -10.61 -3.38 17.19
CA GLY A 98 -10.47 -1.98 16.80
C GLY A 98 -11.53 -1.51 15.80
N ASP A 99 -12.01 -0.28 15.98
CA ASP A 99 -13.02 0.34 15.11
C ASP A 99 -12.41 1.15 13.96
N LYS A 100 -11.09 1.07 13.76
CA LYS A 100 -10.38 1.77 12.68
C LYS A 100 -9.92 0.77 11.61
N PRO A 101 -10.00 1.15 10.33
CA PRO A 101 -9.51 0.30 9.25
C PRO A 101 -7.99 0.11 9.39
N LEU A 102 -7.53 -1.08 9.02
CA LEU A 102 -6.11 -1.41 8.96
C LEU A 102 -5.41 -0.61 7.87
N GLU A 103 -4.15 -0.24 8.15
CA GLU A 103 -3.25 0.42 7.22
C GLU A 103 -2.04 -0.48 6.99
N ILE A 104 -1.55 -0.55 5.75
CA ILE A 104 -0.37 -1.35 5.43
C ILE A 104 0.86 -0.47 5.54
N VAL A 105 1.69 -0.73 6.55
CA VAL A 105 2.94 0.00 6.78
C VAL A 105 4.15 -0.89 6.54
N THR A 106 5.18 -0.34 5.88
CA THR A 106 6.47 -1.02 5.74
C THR A 106 7.20 -1.03 7.07
N SER A 107 7.54 -2.23 7.53
CA SER A 107 8.35 -2.41 8.74
C SER A 107 9.25 -3.62 8.58
N ARG A 108 10.35 -3.63 9.34
CA ARG A 108 11.20 -4.83 9.44
C ARG A 108 10.43 -5.89 10.23
N GLN A 109 10.22 -7.02 9.60
CA GLN A 109 9.47 -8.15 10.15
C GLN A 109 10.34 -9.40 10.11
N TRP A 110 10.03 -10.34 11.00
CA TRP A 110 10.60 -11.69 10.98
C TRP A 110 9.57 -12.62 10.39
N TYR A 111 9.94 -13.31 9.32
CA TYR A 111 9.09 -14.30 8.68
C TYR A 111 9.69 -15.69 8.88
N LEU A 112 8.84 -16.66 9.17
CA LEU A 112 9.20 -18.06 9.13
C LEU A 112 8.99 -18.57 7.70
N ARG A 113 9.99 -19.26 7.15
CA ARG A 113 9.83 -20.00 5.89
C ARG A 113 8.85 -21.15 6.16
N ASN A 114 7.79 -21.27 5.38
CA ASN A 114 6.69 -22.21 5.64
C ASN A 114 6.56 -23.32 4.58
N GLY A 115 7.65 -23.72 3.92
CA GLY A 115 7.65 -24.75 2.87
C GLY A 115 6.85 -24.39 1.59
N GLY A 116 6.07 -23.30 1.57
CA GLY A 116 5.21 -22.96 0.44
C GLY A 116 5.95 -22.68 -0.88
N ARG A 117 7.26 -22.44 -0.83
CA ARG A 117 8.15 -22.29 -2.01
C ARG A 117 9.42 -23.14 -1.90
N ASP A 118 9.47 -24.06 -0.95
CA ASP A 118 10.65 -24.85 -0.60
C ASP A 118 10.15 -26.28 -0.35
N GLU A 119 10.27 -27.11 -1.38
CA GLU A 119 9.68 -28.45 -1.39
C GLU A 119 10.32 -29.35 -0.33
N GLU A 120 11.64 -29.24 -0.15
CA GLU A 120 12.37 -29.98 0.87
C GLU A 120 11.87 -29.61 2.27
N LEU A 121 11.70 -28.31 2.56
CA LEU A 121 11.16 -27.87 3.83
C LEU A 121 9.70 -28.29 4.02
N ARG A 122 8.87 -28.24 2.98
CA ARG A 122 7.46 -28.68 3.03
C ARG A 122 7.38 -30.15 3.41
N ASP A 123 8.13 -30.99 2.72
CA ASP A 123 8.07 -32.44 2.90
C ASP A 123 8.61 -32.83 4.30
N ALA A 124 9.67 -32.15 4.76
CA ALA A 124 10.18 -32.32 6.12
C ALA A 124 9.15 -31.93 7.20
N LEU A 125 8.43 -30.82 7.04
CA LEU A 125 7.39 -30.39 7.98
C LEU A 125 6.20 -31.34 8.00
N LEU A 126 5.76 -31.85 6.83
CA LEU A 126 4.68 -32.83 6.74
C LEU A 126 5.06 -34.16 7.40
N ALA A 127 6.28 -34.66 7.15
CA ALA A 127 6.78 -35.88 7.77
C ALA A 127 6.78 -35.78 9.30
N ARG A 128 7.25 -34.65 9.85
CA ARG A 128 7.22 -34.40 11.31
C ARG A 128 5.81 -34.31 11.86
N GLY A 129 4.86 -33.75 11.11
CA GLY A 129 3.45 -33.76 11.50
C GLY A 129 2.89 -35.17 11.64
N GLY A 130 3.28 -36.10 10.77
CA GLY A 130 2.88 -37.50 10.83
C GLY A 130 3.44 -38.28 12.03
N GLU A 131 4.59 -37.86 12.58
CA GLU A 131 5.17 -38.47 13.80
C GLU A 131 4.42 -38.09 15.09
N LEU A 132 3.65 -37.00 15.06
CA LEU A 132 2.91 -36.46 16.21
C LEU A 132 1.43 -36.87 16.24
N ALA A 133 0.95 -37.54 15.18
CA ALA A 133 -0.44 -37.95 15.00
C ALA A 133 -0.75 -39.32 15.62
#